data_AF-A0AAD7XR05-F1
#
_entry.id   AF-A0AAD7XR05-F1
#
_cell.length_a   1.000
_cell.length_b   1.000
_cell.length_c   1.000
_cell.angle_alpha   90.00
_cell.angle_beta   90.00
_cell.angle_gamma   90.00
#
_symmetry.space_group_name_H-M   'P 1'
#
loop_
_entity.id
_entity.type
_entity.pdbx_description
1 polymer ?
#
loop_
_entity_poly.entity_id
_entity_poly.type
_entity_poly.pdbx_seq_one_letter_code
_entity_poly.pdbx_strand_id
1 'polypeptide(L)'
;MEADVPYFLQPRREPLNRFGWYLEESRSPDENLMDLAYLLARNSEAKDGHMGCCIARDDEVLVESCNAPLFGEARSDVHAEASAICDAARRGVRLEGASLYVTRAPCSRCYRLIAFAGIAKIVAPNAMDDKEARSSRALGIDYRVLKDDEVRAAWRRNLAEQYRDDDAIRRGRARRKLLKQQKHYGRIAPLFAAPDNERRAFSPPPPKDVEATEYSPSSAGGTKADARIDKAELGSTLEEDVA
;
A
#
# COMPACT_ATOMS: atom_id res chain seq x y z
N MET A 1 5.17 -31.08 -11.52
CA MET A 1 5.03 -30.49 -10.18
C MET A 1 4.55 -29.07 -10.40
N GLU A 2 3.27 -28.78 -10.15
CA GLU A 2 2.82 -27.38 -10.10
C GLU A 2 3.74 -26.66 -9.12
N ALA A 3 4.38 -25.58 -9.56
CA ALA A 3 5.11 -24.72 -8.64
C ALA A 3 4.11 -24.29 -7.57
N ASP A 4 4.43 -24.52 -6.29
CA ASP A 4 3.64 -24.01 -5.17
C ASP A 4 3.67 -22.48 -5.23
N VAL A 5 2.74 -21.89 -5.99
CA VAL A 5 2.54 -20.45 -6.03
C VAL A 5 2.22 -20.04 -4.60
N PRO A 6 2.99 -19.13 -3.98
CA PRO A 6 2.74 -18.76 -2.60
C PRO A 6 1.27 -18.35 -2.41
N TYR A 7 0.65 -18.78 -1.31
CA TYR A 7 -0.79 -18.61 -1.10
C TYR A 7 -1.27 -17.14 -1.24
N PHE A 8 -0.41 -16.19 -0.89
CA PHE A 8 -0.68 -14.75 -0.99
C PHE A 8 -0.64 -14.19 -2.43
N LEU A 9 -0.14 -14.97 -3.38
CA LEU A 9 -0.15 -14.69 -4.82
C LEU A 9 -1.21 -15.51 -5.57
N GLN A 10 -1.82 -16.50 -4.93
CA GLN A 10 -2.99 -17.16 -5.48
C GLN A 10 -4.20 -16.21 -5.40
N PRO A 11 -5.16 -16.29 -6.34
CA PRO A 11 -6.43 -15.57 -6.18
C PRO A 11 -7.07 -16.01 -4.86
N ARG A 12 -7.63 -15.07 -4.10
CA ARG A 12 -8.42 -15.44 -2.92
C ARG A 12 -9.62 -16.27 -3.39
N ARG A 13 -9.71 -17.52 -2.93
CA ARG A 13 -10.79 -18.45 -3.28
C ARG A 13 -12.07 -18.16 -2.50
N GLU A 14 -11.93 -17.61 -1.30
CA GLU A 14 -13.03 -17.23 -0.43
C GLU A 14 -13.04 -15.72 -0.22
N PRO A 15 -14.23 -15.09 -0.18
CA PRO A 15 -14.35 -13.68 0.16
C PRO A 15 -13.87 -13.42 1.59
N LEU A 16 -13.47 -12.17 1.85
CA LEU A 16 -13.13 -11.76 3.20
C LEU A 16 -14.38 -11.81 4.09
N ASN A 17 -14.18 -12.17 5.36
CA ASN A 17 -15.28 -12.14 6.31
C ASN A 17 -15.67 -10.67 6.57
N ARG A 18 -16.92 -10.33 6.26
CA ARG A 18 -17.52 -9.02 6.52
C ARG A 18 -18.07 -8.89 7.95
N PHE A 19 -18.01 -9.97 8.74
CA PHE A 19 -18.50 -10.05 10.12
C PHE A 19 -19.98 -9.66 10.24
N GLY A 20 -20.81 -10.14 9.33
CA GLY A 20 -22.25 -9.81 9.32
C GLY A 20 -22.58 -8.36 8.98
N TRP A 21 -21.62 -7.59 8.46
CA TRP A 21 -21.88 -6.24 7.98
C TRP A 21 -22.93 -6.23 6.87
N TYR A 22 -23.80 -5.23 6.95
CA TYR A 22 -24.81 -4.88 5.95
C TYR A 22 -24.82 -3.36 5.78
N LEU A 23 -25.31 -2.90 4.62
CA LEU A 23 -25.50 -1.48 4.35
C LEU A 23 -26.64 -0.95 5.23
N GLU A 24 -26.38 0.06 6.06
CA GLU A 24 -27.40 0.70 6.88
C GLU A 24 -27.91 1.98 6.21
N GLU A 25 -29.19 2.00 5.79
CA GLU A 25 -29.80 3.13 5.07
C GLU A 25 -29.82 4.44 5.87
N SER A 26 -29.76 4.34 7.21
CA SER A 26 -29.71 5.50 8.11
C SER A 26 -28.37 6.25 8.06
N ARG A 27 -27.34 5.66 7.44
CA ARG A 27 -25.97 6.20 7.41
C ARG A 27 -25.57 6.64 6.01
N SER A 28 -24.62 7.56 5.94
CA SER A 28 -24.05 7.92 4.65
C SER A 28 -23.27 6.74 4.03
N PRO A 29 -23.17 6.67 2.69
CA PRO A 29 -22.35 5.66 2.03
C PRO A 29 -20.90 5.62 2.53
N ASP A 30 -20.31 6.79 2.78
CA ASP A 30 -18.93 6.89 3.23
C ASP A 30 -18.71 6.26 4.61
N GLU A 31 -19.67 6.46 5.50
CA GLU A 31 -19.66 5.85 6.83
C GLU A 31 -19.82 4.34 6.77
N ASN A 32 -20.77 3.85 5.98
CA ASN A 32 -21.02 2.43 5.78
C ASN A 32 -19.77 1.71 5.23
N LEU A 33 -19.16 2.29 4.19
CA LEU A 33 -18.01 1.68 3.51
C LEU A 33 -16.71 1.83 4.33
N MET A 34 -16.54 2.89 5.11
CA MET A 34 -15.47 2.96 6.11
C MET A 34 -15.63 1.90 7.20
N ASP A 35 -16.86 1.65 7.68
CA ASP A 35 -17.09 0.56 8.63
C ASP A 35 -16.71 -0.80 8.04
N LEU A 36 -17.09 -1.05 6.79
CA LEU A 36 -16.67 -2.25 6.05
C LEU A 36 -15.14 -2.34 5.98
N ALA A 37 -14.43 -1.27 5.60
CA ALA A 37 -12.97 -1.28 5.53
C ALA A 37 -12.32 -1.67 6.89
N TYR A 38 -12.85 -1.15 8.00
CA TYR A 38 -12.38 -1.52 9.34
C TYR A 38 -12.69 -2.97 9.74
N LEU A 39 -13.82 -3.52 9.28
CA LEU A 39 -14.14 -4.94 9.49
C LEU A 39 -13.23 -5.81 8.63
N LEU A 40 -13.00 -5.47 7.36
CA LEU A 40 -12.08 -6.18 6.47
C LEU A 40 -10.66 -6.24 7.03
N ALA A 41 -10.19 -5.20 7.70
CA ALA A 41 -8.87 -5.17 8.35
C ALA A 41 -8.64 -6.33 9.34
N ARG A 42 -9.71 -6.86 9.95
CA ARG A 42 -9.64 -7.99 10.90
C ARG A 42 -9.28 -9.32 10.23
N ASN A 43 -9.37 -9.39 8.90
CA ASN A 43 -8.92 -10.55 8.12
C ASN A 43 -7.39 -10.57 7.90
N SER A 44 -6.68 -9.53 8.34
CA SER A 44 -5.22 -9.42 8.19
C SER A 44 -4.50 -10.45 9.06
N GLU A 45 -3.62 -11.25 8.45
CA GLU A 45 -2.77 -12.22 9.15
C GLU A 45 -1.44 -11.63 9.63
N ALA A 46 -1.19 -10.34 9.38
CA ALA A 46 0.02 -9.65 9.79
C ALA A 46 0.15 -9.65 11.32
N LYS A 47 1.37 -9.61 11.84
CA LYS A 47 1.60 -9.52 13.28
C LYS A 47 1.17 -8.15 13.81
N ASP A 48 1.39 -7.10 13.01
CA ASP A 48 1.11 -5.72 13.33
C ASP A 48 0.71 -4.97 12.03
N GLY A 49 0.06 -3.81 12.19
CA GLY A 49 -0.30 -2.96 11.05
C GLY A 49 -1.42 -3.54 10.18
N HIS A 50 -2.47 -4.08 10.81
CA HIS A 50 -3.69 -4.52 10.12
C HIS A 50 -4.32 -3.36 9.35
N MET A 51 -4.57 -3.59 8.06
CA MET A 51 -5.16 -2.60 7.16
C MET A 51 -6.25 -3.27 6.34
N GLY A 52 -7.37 -2.60 6.19
CA GLY A 52 -8.47 -3.00 5.33
C GLY A 52 -8.74 -1.93 4.30
N CYS A 53 -9.20 -2.37 3.13
CA CYS A 53 -9.57 -1.50 2.03
C CYS A 53 -10.72 -2.11 1.25
N CYS A 54 -11.70 -1.30 0.88
CA CYS A 54 -12.67 -1.65 -0.15
C CYS A 54 -12.72 -0.58 -1.24
N ILE A 55 -13.09 -0.99 -2.45
CA ILE A 55 -13.35 -0.08 -3.56
C ILE A 55 -14.81 -0.26 -3.96
N ALA A 56 -15.51 0.85 -4.11
CA ALA A 56 -16.93 0.86 -4.42
C ALA A 56 -17.26 1.87 -5.53
N ARG A 57 -18.36 1.62 -6.25
CA ARG A 57 -18.96 2.55 -7.20
C ARG A 57 -20.47 2.43 -7.08
N ASP A 58 -21.18 3.56 -7.04
CA ASP A 58 -22.64 3.59 -6.93
C ASP A 58 -23.17 2.71 -5.77
N ASP A 59 -22.53 2.82 -4.60
CA ASP A 59 -22.77 2.03 -3.38
C ASP A 59 -22.53 0.51 -3.49
N GLU A 60 -22.13 0.01 -4.67
CA GLU A 60 -21.73 -1.37 -4.88
C GLU A 60 -20.25 -1.59 -4.56
N VAL A 61 -19.95 -2.58 -3.73
CA VAL A 61 -18.58 -2.98 -3.40
C VAL A 61 -17.98 -3.83 -4.50
N LEU A 62 -17.01 -3.28 -5.23
CA LEU A 62 -16.32 -3.93 -6.34
C LEU A 62 -15.15 -4.82 -5.90
N VAL A 63 -14.46 -4.39 -4.85
CA VAL A 63 -13.23 -5.02 -4.35
C VAL A 63 -13.19 -4.95 -2.84
N GLU A 64 -12.76 -6.04 -2.21
CA GLU A 64 -12.52 -6.14 -0.78
C GLU A 64 -11.12 -6.69 -0.55
N SER A 65 -10.38 -6.05 0.35
CA SER A 65 -8.98 -6.42 0.57
C SER A 65 -8.50 -6.10 1.97
N CYS A 66 -7.43 -6.77 2.34
CA CYS A 66 -6.58 -6.42 3.47
C CYS A 66 -5.11 -6.51 3.06
N ASN A 67 -4.23 -6.01 3.92
CA ASN A 67 -2.79 -6.13 3.72
C ASN A 67 -2.33 -7.59 3.67
N ALA A 68 -1.28 -7.84 2.89
CA ALA A 68 -0.76 -9.18 2.63
C ALA A 68 0.77 -9.26 2.78
N PRO A 69 1.30 -10.44 3.16
CA PRO A 69 2.73 -10.71 3.15
C PRO A 69 3.25 -10.93 1.73
N LEU A 70 4.51 -10.57 1.47
CA LEU A 70 5.22 -10.93 0.23
C LEU A 70 6.59 -11.54 0.50
N PHE A 71 7.36 -10.97 1.42
CA PHE A 71 8.74 -11.38 1.70
C PHE A 71 8.88 -12.18 3.01
N GLY A 72 7.76 -12.50 3.64
CA GLY A 72 7.70 -13.32 4.84
C GLY A 72 6.31 -13.30 5.45
N GLU A 73 5.91 -14.39 6.06
CA GLU A 73 4.56 -14.51 6.63
C GLU A 73 4.36 -13.61 7.84
N ALA A 74 3.09 -13.28 8.09
CA ALA A 74 2.68 -12.32 9.10
C ALA A 74 3.33 -10.93 8.94
N ARG A 75 3.84 -10.59 7.76
CA ARG A 75 4.28 -9.24 7.40
C ARG A 75 3.17 -8.50 6.65
N SER A 76 3.28 -7.17 6.66
CA SER A 76 2.42 -6.23 5.94
C SER A 76 3.21 -5.59 4.80
N ASP A 77 3.76 -6.41 3.90
CA ASP A 77 4.63 -5.91 2.83
C ASP A 77 3.82 -5.27 1.70
N VAL A 78 2.63 -5.82 1.42
CA VAL A 78 1.67 -5.29 0.45
C VAL A 78 0.53 -4.64 1.22
N HIS A 79 0.39 -3.34 1.05
CA HIS A 79 -0.69 -2.56 1.67
C HIS A 79 -2.05 -2.92 1.09
N ALA A 80 -3.12 -2.68 1.86
CA ALA A 80 -4.47 -3.05 1.46
C ALA A 80 -4.89 -2.39 0.13
N GLU A 81 -4.52 -1.13 -0.08
CA GLU A 81 -4.82 -0.38 -1.31
C GLU A 81 -4.16 -1.00 -2.54
N ALA A 82 -2.89 -1.42 -2.40
CA ALA A 82 -2.17 -2.10 -3.47
C ALA A 82 -2.76 -3.48 -3.74
N SER A 83 -3.12 -4.23 -2.68
CA SER A 83 -3.84 -5.50 -2.82
C SER A 83 -5.16 -5.33 -3.55
N ALA A 84 -5.94 -4.28 -3.25
CA ALA A 84 -7.22 -4.00 -3.91
C ALA A 84 -7.06 -3.74 -5.42
N ILE A 85 -6.10 -2.89 -5.81
CA ILE A 85 -5.84 -2.58 -7.22
C ILE A 85 -5.36 -3.83 -7.97
N CYS A 86 -4.47 -4.62 -7.37
CA CYS A 86 -4.01 -5.87 -7.96
C CYS A 86 -5.16 -6.89 -8.12
N ASP A 87 -6.05 -7.01 -7.13
CA ASP A 87 -7.21 -7.89 -7.21
C ASP A 87 -8.17 -7.46 -8.34
N ALA A 88 -8.47 -6.16 -8.43
CA ALA A 88 -9.25 -5.60 -9.53
C ALA A 88 -8.63 -5.92 -10.89
N ALA A 89 -7.33 -5.70 -11.04
CA ALA A 89 -6.61 -5.99 -12.29
C ALA A 89 -6.68 -7.48 -12.67
N ARG A 90 -6.51 -8.39 -11.71
CA ARG A 90 -6.59 -9.84 -11.94
C ARG A 90 -7.97 -10.29 -12.37
N ARG A 91 -9.03 -9.66 -11.84
CA ARG A 91 -10.43 -9.97 -12.17
C ARG A 91 -10.96 -9.17 -13.37
N GLY A 92 -10.17 -8.26 -13.92
CA GLY A 92 -10.61 -7.38 -15.02
C GLY A 92 -11.65 -6.33 -14.59
N VAL A 93 -11.66 -5.93 -13.32
CA VAL A 93 -12.59 -4.92 -12.80
C VAL A 93 -12.06 -3.52 -13.09
N ARG A 94 -12.85 -2.72 -13.81
CA ARG A 94 -12.52 -1.32 -14.12
C ARG A 94 -12.68 -0.45 -12.88
N LEU A 95 -11.62 0.27 -12.50
CA LEU A 95 -11.59 1.15 -11.32
C LEU A 95 -11.85 2.64 -11.61
N GLU A 96 -11.83 3.06 -12.88
CA GLU A 96 -12.08 4.45 -13.30
C GLU A 96 -13.34 5.05 -12.66
N GLY A 97 -13.22 6.21 -12.01
CA GLY A 97 -14.34 6.89 -11.34
C GLY A 97 -14.81 6.26 -10.02
N ALA A 98 -14.20 5.16 -9.55
CA ALA A 98 -14.61 4.53 -8.30
C ALA A 98 -14.10 5.28 -7.06
N SER A 99 -14.63 4.90 -5.90
CA SER A 99 -14.28 5.42 -4.58
C SER A 99 -13.52 4.36 -3.77
N LEU A 100 -12.42 4.74 -3.13
CA LEU A 100 -11.59 3.88 -2.30
C LEU A 100 -11.73 4.26 -0.82
N TYR A 101 -11.98 3.26 0.02
CA TYR A 101 -12.14 3.40 1.47
C TYR A 101 -11.05 2.59 2.16
N VAL A 102 -10.26 3.24 3.03
CA VAL A 102 -9.09 2.59 3.65
C VAL A 102 -8.91 3.01 5.10
N THR A 103 -8.52 2.04 5.94
CA THR A 103 -8.37 2.25 7.39
C THR A 103 -7.15 3.08 7.80
N ARG A 104 -6.32 3.51 6.85
CA ARG A 104 -5.14 4.36 7.06
C ARG A 104 -4.98 5.27 5.86
N ALA A 105 -4.49 6.50 6.08
CA ALA A 105 -4.16 7.38 4.97
C ALA A 105 -3.17 6.68 4.00
N PRO A 106 -3.43 6.69 2.68
CA PRO A 106 -2.56 6.00 1.73
C PRO A 106 -1.13 6.54 1.79
N CYS A 107 -0.15 5.63 1.83
CA CYS A 107 1.24 6.06 1.71
C CYS A 107 1.52 6.61 0.30
N SER A 108 2.61 7.38 0.14
CA SER A 108 2.98 7.97 -1.15
C SER A 108 3.02 6.95 -2.32
N ARG A 109 3.45 5.70 -2.08
CA ARG A 109 3.44 4.64 -3.11
C ARG A 109 2.02 4.23 -3.50
N CYS A 110 1.17 3.94 -2.52
CA CYS A 110 -0.22 3.57 -2.74
C CYS A 110 -0.99 4.70 -3.41
N TYR A 111 -0.81 5.94 -2.96
CA TYR A 111 -1.41 7.12 -3.58
C TYR A 111 -1.16 7.19 -5.09
N ARG A 112 0.10 6.99 -5.52
CA ARG A 112 0.43 6.95 -6.97
C ARG A 112 -0.36 5.86 -7.70
N LEU A 113 -0.45 4.66 -7.12
CA LEU A 113 -1.22 3.56 -7.73
C LEU A 113 -2.71 3.90 -7.82
N ILE A 114 -3.27 4.48 -6.76
CA ILE A 114 -4.69 4.90 -6.71
C ILE A 114 -5.00 5.92 -7.79
N ALA A 115 -4.15 6.95 -7.93
CA ALA A 115 -4.32 7.97 -8.96
C ALA A 115 -4.25 7.38 -10.38
N PHE A 116 -3.27 6.52 -10.65
CA PHE A 116 -3.13 5.87 -11.96
C PHE A 116 -4.18 4.79 -12.25
N ALA A 117 -4.85 4.27 -11.21
CA ALA A 117 -5.99 3.36 -11.37
C ALA A 117 -7.30 4.08 -11.73
N GLY A 118 -7.30 5.42 -11.79
CA GLY A 118 -8.47 6.23 -12.12
C GLY A 118 -9.48 6.37 -10.97
N ILE A 119 -9.06 6.13 -9.72
CA ILE A 119 -9.94 6.33 -8.55
C ILE A 119 -10.21 7.83 -8.38
N ALA A 120 -11.49 8.20 -8.34
CA ALA A 120 -11.91 9.60 -8.26
C ALA A 120 -12.10 10.08 -6.82
N LYS A 121 -12.24 9.17 -5.86
CA LYS A 121 -12.47 9.51 -4.45
C LYS A 121 -11.73 8.59 -3.51
N ILE A 122 -11.19 9.15 -2.42
CA ILE A 122 -10.50 8.43 -1.36
C ILE A 122 -11.05 8.88 -0.02
N VAL A 123 -11.44 7.92 0.83
CA VAL A 123 -11.89 8.18 2.20
C VAL A 123 -10.98 7.44 3.18
N ALA A 124 -10.45 8.16 4.15
CA ALA A 124 -9.49 7.65 5.13
C ALA A 124 -9.63 8.38 6.48
N PRO A 125 -9.13 7.82 7.60
CA PRO A 125 -9.31 8.45 8.91
C PRO A 125 -8.43 9.67 9.16
N ASN A 126 -7.35 9.82 8.40
CA ASN A 126 -6.35 10.87 8.60
C ASN A 126 -6.11 11.64 7.30
N ALA A 127 -5.60 12.87 7.42
CA ALA A 127 -5.11 13.62 6.28
C ALA A 127 -3.89 12.91 5.65
N MET A 128 -3.71 13.10 4.34
CA MET A 128 -2.48 12.74 3.66
C MET A 128 -1.43 13.84 3.81
N ASP A 129 -0.18 13.53 3.44
CA ASP A 129 0.90 14.51 3.39
C ASP A 129 0.59 15.62 2.36
N ASP A 130 1.13 16.82 2.59
CA ASP A 130 0.80 18.02 1.81
C ASP A 130 1.04 17.88 0.30
N LYS A 131 2.06 17.10 -0.08
CA LYS A 131 2.42 16.88 -1.49
C LYS A 131 1.32 16.10 -2.22
N GLU A 132 0.90 14.98 -1.65
CA GLU A 132 -0.20 14.17 -2.16
C GLU A 132 -1.49 14.98 -2.10
N ALA A 133 -1.71 15.80 -1.07
CA ALA A 133 -2.93 16.62 -0.95
C ALA A 133 -3.03 17.66 -2.08
N ARG A 134 -1.92 18.33 -2.41
CA ARG A 134 -1.85 19.21 -3.58
C ARG A 134 -2.10 18.46 -4.88
N SER A 135 -1.53 17.26 -5.01
CA SER A 135 -1.70 16.42 -6.21
C SER A 135 -3.16 16.01 -6.39
N SER A 136 -3.85 15.63 -5.31
CA SER A 136 -5.27 15.24 -5.36
C SER A 136 -6.14 16.39 -5.84
N ARG A 137 -5.90 17.61 -5.32
CA ARG A 137 -6.62 18.81 -5.78
C ARG A 137 -6.37 19.10 -7.26
N ALA A 138 -5.12 18.99 -7.72
CA ALA A 138 -4.78 19.22 -9.12
C ALA A 138 -5.38 18.17 -10.08
N LEU A 139 -5.53 16.93 -9.61
CA LEU A 139 -6.09 15.82 -10.39
C LEU A 139 -7.61 15.67 -10.25
N GLY A 140 -8.26 16.47 -9.39
CA GLY A 140 -9.70 16.35 -9.12
C GLY A 140 -10.10 15.11 -8.31
N ILE A 141 -9.17 14.53 -7.55
CA ILE A 141 -9.44 13.40 -6.66
C ILE A 141 -10.06 13.93 -5.35
N ASP A 142 -11.31 13.56 -5.07
CA ASP A 142 -12.01 13.92 -3.83
C ASP A 142 -11.41 13.13 -2.66
N TYR A 143 -10.64 13.81 -1.80
CA TYR A 143 -10.12 13.19 -0.57
C TYR A 143 -10.91 13.64 0.65
N ARG A 144 -11.49 12.68 1.37
CA ARG A 144 -12.26 12.93 2.58
C ARG A 144 -11.62 12.30 3.80
N VAL A 145 -11.55 13.09 4.86
CA VAL A 145 -11.13 12.61 6.18
C VAL A 145 -12.38 12.25 6.97
N LEU A 146 -12.59 10.96 7.23
CA LEU A 146 -13.64 10.46 8.11
C LEU A 146 -12.99 9.88 9.37
N LYS A 147 -12.84 10.72 10.41
CA LYS A 147 -12.23 10.30 11.67
C LYS A 147 -13.03 9.18 12.30
N ASP A 148 -12.31 8.22 12.85
CA ASP A 148 -12.91 7.15 13.63
C ASP A 148 -13.21 7.64 15.05
N ASP A 149 -14.33 7.19 15.60
CA ASP A 149 -14.77 7.50 16.97
C ASP A 149 -14.94 6.24 17.82
N GLU A 150 -14.96 6.41 19.14
CA GLU A 150 -15.00 5.29 20.08
C GLU A 150 -16.31 4.50 20.02
N VAL A 151 -17.43 5.17 19.73
CA VAL A 151 -18.75 4.54 19.64
C VAL A 151 -18.78 3.59 18.45
N ARG A 152 -18.31 4.04 17.30
CA ARG A 152 -18.21 3.22 16.08
C ARG A 152 -17.19 2.10 16.24
N ALA A 153 -16.05 2.39 16.84
CA ALA A 153 -15.05 1.38 17.15
C ALA A 153 -15.60 0.29 18.09
N ALA A 154 -16.43 0.66 19.08
CA ALA A 154 -17.13 -0.28 19.94
C ALA A 154 -18.17 -1.10 19.15
N TRP A 155 -18.99 -0.46 18.31
CA TRP A 155 -19.96 -1.16 17.46
C TRP A 155 -19.30 -2.22 16.57
N ARG A 156 -18.22 -1.87 15.85
CA ARG A 156 -17.47 -2.82 15.00
C ARG A 156 -16.84 -3.96 15.81
N ARG A 157 -16.39 -3.69 17.04
CA ARG A 157 -15.87 -4.74 17.94
C ARG A 157 -16.98 -5.71 18.34
N ASN A 158 -18.13 -5.19 18.79
CA ASN A 158 -19.27 -6.01 19.20
C ASN A 158 -19.81 -6.84 18.03
N LEU A 159 -19.92 -6.24 16.85
CA LEU A 159 -20.35 -6.96 15.65
C LEU A 159 -19.36 -8.08 15.32
N ALA A 160 -18.06 -7.79 15.25
CA ALA A 160 -17.05 -8.81 14.95
C ALA A 160 -17.00 -9.95 15.97
N GLU A 161 -17.25 -9.67 17.25
CA GLU A 161 -17.30 -10.69 18.31
C GLU A 161 -18.42 -11.72 18.10
N GLN A 162 -19.58 -11.29 17.57
CA GLN A 162 -20.70 -12.19 17.26
C GLN A 162 -20.35 -13.20 16.16
N TYR A 163 -19.41 -12.86 15.28
CA TYR A 163 -18.95 -13.69 14.16
C TYR A 163 -17.53 -14.24 14.39
N ARG A 164 -17.08 -14.29 15.64
CA ARG A 164 -15.73 -14.75 15.99
C ARG A 164 -15.61 -16.25 15.79
N ASP A 165 -14.81 -16.66 14.80
CA ASP A 165 -14.42 -18.07 14.60
C ASP A 165 -13.14 -18.39 15.38
N ASP A 166 -13.32 -18.90 16.60
CA ASP A 166 -12.22 -19.29 17.47
C ASP A 166 -11.36 -20.43 16.93
N ASP A 167 -11.93 -21.30 16.09
CA ASP A 167 -11.20 -22.39 15.48
C ASP A 167 -10.32 -21.89 14.33
N ALA A 168 -10.83 -20.97 13.49
CA ALA A 168 -10.01 -20.29 12.49
C ALA A 168 -8.85 -19.51 13.12
N ILE A 169 -9.12 -18.80 14.22
CA ILE A 169 -8.08 -18.07 14.97
C ILE A 169 -7.02 -19.05 15.49
N ARG A 170 -7.44 -20.18 16.09
CA ARG A 170 -6.51 -21.22 16.57
C ARG A 170 -5.68 -21.81 15.43
N ARG A 171 -6.29 -22.18 14.29
CA ARG A 171 -5.60 -22.69 13.09
C ARG A 171 -4.57 -21.68 12.57
N GLY A 172 -4.94 -20.41 12.43
CA GLY A 172 -4.04 -19.35 11.99
C GLY A 172 -2.85 -19.13 12.93
N ARG A 173 -3.06 -19.20 14.25
CA ARG A 173 -1.97 -19.14 15.25
C ARG A 173 -1.03 -20.33 15.15
N ALA A 174 -1.56 -21.55 15.02
CA ALA A 174 -0.76 -22.76 14.85
C ALA A 174 0.09 -22.71 13.57
N ARG A 175 -0.51 -22.28 12.46
CA ARG A 175 0.18 -22.06 11.18
C ARG A 175 1.34 -21.09 11.35
N ARG A 176 1.11 -19.89 11.93
CA ARG A 176 2.19 -18.91 12.18
C ARG A 176 3.32 -19.46 13.05
N LYS A 177 3.02 -20.33 14.03
CA LYS A 177 4.03 -20.97 14.89
C LYS A 177 4.90 -21.95 14.08
N LEU A 178 4.28 -22.79 13.25
CA LEU A 178 4.97 -23.74 12.36
C LEU A 178 5.94 -23.00 11.44
N LEU A 179 5.46 -21.93 10.81
CA LEU A 179 6.20 -21.15 9.84
C LEU A 179 7.43 -20.45 10.44
N LYS A 180 7.29 -19.89 11.65
CA LYS A 180 8.42 -19.33 12.41
C LYS A 180 9.52 -20.36 12.70
N GLN A 181 9.16 -21.63 12.89
CA GLN A 181 10.12 -22.69 13.18
C GLN A 181 10.91 -23.12 11.95
N GLN A 182 10.37 -22.95 10.74
CA GLN A 182 11.00 -23.43 9.51
C GLN A 182 12.28 -22.67 9.12
N LYS A 183 12.55 -21.46 9.68
CA LYS A 183 13.77 -20.61 9.54
C LYS A 183 14.28 -20.28 8.12
N HIS A 184 13.91 -21.06 7.10
CA HIS A 184 14.24 -20.87 5.70
C HIS A 184 12.98 -20.34 5.02
N TYR A 185 12.96 -19.04 4.72
CA TYR A 185 12.07 -18.50 3.69
C TYR A 185 12.59 -19.03 2.33
N GLY A 186 12.34 -20.32 2.09
CA GLY A 186 12.93 -21.10 1.02
C GLY A 186 12.39 -20.66 -0.32
N ARG A 187 13.31 -20.31 -1.23
CA ARG A 187 13.16 -20.21 -2.69
C ARG A 187 11.69 -20.18 -3.14
N ILE A 188 11.09 -18.99 -3.19
CA ILE A 188 9.83 -18.80 -3.92
C ILE A 188 10.10 -19.36 -5.32
N ALA A 189 9.45 -20.48 -5.66
CA ALA A 189 9.50 -20.99 -7.02
C ALA A 189 9.07 -19.85 -7.94
N PRO A 190 9.78 -19.59 -9.06
CA PRO A 190 9.46 -18.47 -9.92
C PRO A 190 7.97 -18.53 -10.27
N LEU A 191 7.22 -17.44 -9.99
CA LEU A 191 5.76 -17.36 -10.21
C LEU A 191 5.39 -17.70 -11.64
N PHE A 192 6.28 -17.33 -12.56
CA PHE A 192 6.18 -17.61 -13.97
C PHE A 192 7.35 -18.53 -14.28
N ALA A 193 7.07 -19.80 -14.56
CA ALA A 193 8.04 -20.62 -15.28
C ALA A 193 8.29 -19.89 -16.60
N ALA A 194 9.55 -19.55 -16.90
CA ALA A 194 9.88 -19.10 -18.25
C ALA A 194 9.40 -20.20 -19.20
N PRO A 195 8.61 -19.89 -20.24
CA PRO A 195 8.33 -20.89 -21.27
C PRO A 195 9.68 -21.41 -21.77
N ASP A 196 9.80 -22.74 -21.88
CA ASP A 196 11.07 -23.45 -22.11
C ASP A 196 11.87 -22.96 -23.34
N ASN A 197 11.30 -22.09 -24.19
CA ASN A 197 11.95 -21.58 -25.40
C ASN A 197 12.60 -20.17 -25.31
N GLU A 198 12.49 -19.43 -24.19
CA GLU A 198 13.02 -18.04 -24.13
C GLU A 198 14.10 -17.81 -23.06
N ARG A 199 15.02 -18.75 -22.87
CA ARG A 199 16.36 -18.38 -22.35
C ARG A 199 17.17 -17.67 -23.45
N ARG A 200 16.66 -16.57 -24.00
CA ARG A 200 17.58 -15.57 -24.54
C ARG A 200 18.28 -14.97 -23.35
N ALA A 201 19.53 -15.37 -23.14
CA ALA A 201 20.41 -14.68 -22.21
C ALA A 201 20.26 -13.19 -22.47
N PHE A 202 19.82 -12.44 -21.47
CA PHE A 202 19.90 -10.99 -21.52
C PHE A 202 21.38 -10.66 -21.69
N SER A 203 21.81 -10.44 -22.94
CA SER A 203 23.13 -9.90 -23.23
C SER A 203 22.99 -8.41 -22.96
N PRO A 204 23.66 -7.87 -21.91
CA PRO A 204 23.68 -6.43 -21.75
C PRO A 204 24.19 -5.83 -23.06
N PRO A 205 23.64 -4.68 -23.51
CA PRO A 205 24.18 -4.02 -24.69
C PRO A 205 25.70 -3.86 -24.51
N PRO A 206 26.52 -4.10 -25.55
CA PRO A 206 27.94 -3.87 -25.44
C PRO A 206 28.16 -2.45 -24.91
N PRO A 207 29.14 -2.23 -24.01
CA PRO A 207 29.46 -0.88 -23.57
C PRO A 207 29.63 -0.05 -24.83
N LYS A 208 28.89 1.06 -24.93
CA LYS A 208 29.10 1.99 -26.04
C LYS A 208 30.58 2.30 -26.04
N ASP A 209 31.24 2.08 -27.17
CA ASP A 209 32.57 2.60 -27.43
C ASP A 209 32.44 4.12 -27.26
N VAL A 210 32.73 4.60 -26.06
CA VAL A 210 33.08 5.99 -25.86
C VAL A 210 34.39 6.12 -26.60
N GLU A 211 34.32 6.54 -27.86
CA GLU A 211 35.42 7.24 -28.48
C GLU A 211 35.86 8.27 -27.45
N ALA A 212 37.07 8.06 -26.92
CA ALA A 212 37.72 9.02 -26.07
C ALA A 212 37.91 10.28 -26.92
N THR A 213 36.92 11.17 -26.91
CA THR A 213 37.12 12.52 -27.39
C THR A 213 38.14 13.12 -26.44
N GLU A 214 39.39 13.18 -26.90
CA GLU A 214 40.50 13.82 -26.21
C GLU A 214 40.09 15.24 -25.83
N TYR A 215 39.74 15.42 -24.56
CA TYR A 215 39.65 16.76 -23.99
C TYR A 215 41.07 17.29 -23.84
N SER A 216 41.53 18.05 -24.83
CA SER A 216 42.78 18.80 -24.74
C SER A 216 42.64 19.91 -23.68
N PRO A 217 43.45 19.93 -22.62
CA PRO A 217 43.38 20.98 -21.63
C PRO A 217 44.16 22.21 -22.13
N SER A 218 43.46 23.32 -22.41
CA SER A 218 44.12 24.63 -22.53
C SER A 218 44.39 25.20 -21.14
N SER A 219 45.67 25.42 -20.86
CA SER A 219 46.27 25.91 -19.62
C SER A 219 45.92 27.35 -19.25
N ALA A 220 45.48 27.56 -18.00
CA ALA A 220 45.84 28.67 -17.10
C ALA A 220 45.21 28.32 -15.72
N GLY A 221 45.94 27.92 -14.68
CA GLY A 221 46.92 28.76 -13.98
C GLY A 221 46.23 29.45 -12.79
N GLY A 222 46.15 28.77 -11.64
CA GLY A 222 45.59 29.35 -10.41
C GLY A 222 45.59 28.36 -9.23
N THR A 223 46.40 28.68 -8.22
CA THR A 223 46.84 27.85 -7.08
C THR A 223 45.74 27.46 -6.07
N LYS A 224 45.88 26.26 -5.49
CA LYS A 224 45.13 25.73 -4.34
C LYS A 224 45.37 26.57 -3.07
N ALA A 225 44.32 26.74 -2.25
CA ALA A 225 44.44 26.78 -0.80
C ALA A 225 43.17 26.22 -0.14
N ASP A 226 43.38 25.27 0.76
CA ASP A 226 42.41 24.61 1.64
C ASP A 226 41.65 25.57 2.55
N ALA A 227 40.39 25.25 2.88
CA ALA A 227 39.88 25.47 4.24
C ALA A 227 38.60 24.65 4.50
N ARG A 228 38.69 23.77 5.50
CA ARG A 228 37.58 23.22 6.27
C ARG A 228 36.78 24.37 6.89
N ILE A 229 35.46 24.25 6.98
CA ILE A 229 34.66 25.10 7.87
C ILE A 229 33.77 24.21 8.73
N ASP A 230 34.09 24.23 10.02
CA ASP A 230 33.36 23.65 11.13
C ASP A 230 32.12 24.48 11.48
N LYS A 231 31.18 23.80 12.15
CA LYS A 231 30.04 24.38 12.87
C LYS A 231 30.50 25.41 13.90
N ALA A 232 29.94 26.62 13.86
CA ALA A 232 29.33 27.32 15.01
C ALA A 232 28.97 28.76 14.61
N GLU A 233 27.96 29.28 15.31
CA GLU A 233 27.62 30.70 15.44
C GLU A 233 26.92 31.39 14.26
N LEU A 234 25.62 31.63 14.45
CA LEU A 234 25.01 32.95 14.28
C LEU A 234 23.66 32.93 15.00
N GLY A 235 23.72 33.25 16.29
CA GLY A 235 22.58 33.82 17.00
C GLY A 235 22.54 35.33 16.78
N SER A 236 21.40 35.89 17.19
CA SER A 236 21.07 37.28 17.50
C SER A 236 20.71 38.25 16.37
N THR A 237 19.40 38.50 16.32
CA THR A 237 18.70 39.81 16.45
C THR A 237 18.80 40.86 15.35
N LEU A 238 17.63 41.27 14.85
CA LEU A 238 16.99 42.61 14.89
C LEU A 238 15.89 42.62 13.80
N GLU A 239 14.60 42.51 14.14
CA GLU A 239 13.66 43.65 14.32
C GLU A 239 13.96 44.87 13.44
N GLU A 240 13.07 45.14 12.47
CA GLU A 240 12.46 46.47 12.29
C GLU A 240 11.23 46.40 11.35
N ASP A 241 10.15 47.02 11.84
CA ASP A 241 8.92 47.36 11.15
C ASP A 241 9.14 48.18 9.87
N VAL A 242 8.18 48.18 8.94
CA VAL A 242 7.50 49.38 8.40
C VAL A 242 6.37 48.97 7.43
N ALA A 243 5.16 49.41 7.82
CA ALA A 243 3.94 49.69 7.03
C ALA A 243 3.16 48.57 6.33
#